data_AF-A0A2V8BUU6-F1
#
_entry.id   AF-A0A2V8BUU6-F1
#
_cell.length_a   1.000
_cell.length_b   1.000
_cell.length_c   1.000
_cell.angle_alpha   90.00
_cell.angle_beta   90.00
_cell.angle_gamma   90.00
#
_symmetry.space_group_name_H-M   'P 1'
#
loop_
_entity.id
_entity.type
_entity.pdbx_description
1 polymer ?
#
loop_
_entity_poly.entity_id
_entity_poly.type
_entity_poly.pdbx_seq_one_letter_code
_entity_poly.pdbx_strand_id
1 'polypeptide(L)'
;AVRVADARAAGVGPETRTDPLLPTLNIERVLDRSIRVAAPAMLHPTGIDADAAWAALEHATIAFRGAVTNADALALGGILHPHPFLGPLSLYQWIAFVGAHEARHAAQIVEQTMATA
;
A
#
# COMPACT_ATOMS: atom_id res chain seq x y z
N ALA A 1 -4.49 -13.48 5.74
CA ALA A 1 -4.83 -12.38 4.82
C ALA A 1 -6.20 -12.67 4.24
N VAL A 2 -7.17 -11.78 4.41
CA VAL A 2 -8.48 -11.94 3.75
C VAL A 2 -8.34 -11.40 2.33
N ARG A 3 -8.47 -12.26 1.32
CA ARG A 3 -8.57 -11.79 -0.06
C ARG A 3 -9.97 -11.25 -0.31
N VAL A 4 -10.12 -10.37 -1.29
CA VAL A 4 -11.44 -9.84 -1.71
C VAL A 4 -12.42 -10.97 -2.05
N ALA A 5 -11.94 -12.04 -2.68
CA ALA A 5 -12.74 -13.23 -2.95
C ALA A 5 -13.26 -13.90 -1.66
N ASP A 6 -12.42 -14.02 -0.64
CA ASP A 6 -12.80 -14.59 0.66
C ASP A 6 -13.81 -13.70 1.38
N ALA A 7 -13.63 -12.38 1.31
CA ALA A 7 -14.58 -11.41 1.86
C ALA A 7 -15.97 -11.54 1.21
N ARG A 8 -16.02 -11.70 -0.13
CA ARG A 8 -17.27 -11.97 -0.86
C ARG A 8 -17.89 -13.30 -0.42
N ALA A 9 -17.10 -14.37 -0.35
CA ALA A 9 -17.57 -15.69 0.08
C ALA A 9 -18.08 -15.69 1.54
N ALA A 10 -17.48 -14.88 2.40
CA ALA A 10 -17.89 -14.69 3.79
C ALA A 10 -19.12 -13.77 3.96
N GLY A 11 -19.66 -13.22 2.87
CA GLY A 11 -20.86 -12.39 2.90
C GLY A 11 -20.63 -10.97 3.43
N VAL A 12 -19.43 -10.39 3.23
CA VAL A 12 -19.21 -8.96 3.50
C VAL A 12 -20.23 -8.14 2.70
N GLY A 13 -21.05 -7.38 3.43
CA GLY A 13 -22.12 -6.58 2.87
C GLY A 13 -21.65 -5.30 2.20
N PRO A 14 -22.59 -4.48 1.71
CA PRO A 14 -22.25 -3.24 1.06
C PRO A 14 -21.67 -2.21 2.03
N GLU A 15 -20.86 -1.28 1.52
CA GLU A 15 -20.39 -0.15 2.32
C GLU A 15 -21.56 0.74 2.77
N THR A 16 -21.54 1.14 4.04
CA THR A 16 -22.56 2.01 4.65
C THR A 16 -21.95 3.21 5.37
N ARG A 17 -20.63 3.22 5.58
CA ARG A 17 -19.91 4.29 6.26
C ARG A 17 -19.66 5.45 5.31
N THR A 18 -19.79 6.65 5.85
CA THR A 18 -19.50 7.92 5.18
C THR A 18 -18.42 8.73 5.90
N ASP A 19 -17.81 8.16 6.95
CA ASP A 19 -16.76 8.82 7.71
C ASP A 19 -15.51 9.05 6.85
N PRO A 20 -14.75 10.13 7.09
CA PRO A 20 -13.46 10.33 6.44
C PRO A 20 -12.49 9.18 6.74
N LEU A 21 -11.87 8.65 5.69
CA LEU A 21 -10.93 7.52 5.79
C LEU A 21 -9.52 7.96 6.22
N LEU A 22 -9.04 9.10 5.74
CA LEU A 22 -7.65 9.55 5.94
C LEU A 22 -7.26 9.70 7.42
N PRO A 23 -8.12 10.18 8.34
CA PRO A 23 -7.79 10.24 9.76
C PRO A 23 -7.58 8.88 10.44
N THR A 24 -7.91 7.77 9.78
CA THR A 24 -7.80 6.42 10.35
C THR A 24 -6.41 5.79 10.21
N LEU A 25 -5.47 6.48 9.54
CA LEU A 25 -4.07 6.08 9.40
C LEU A 25 -3.18 7.31 9.64
N ASN A 26 -2.10 7.14 10.41
CA ASN A 26 -1.13 8.22 10.61
C ASN A 26 -0.25 8.39 9.35
N ILE A 27 -0.78 9.08 8.34
CA ILE A 27 -0.12 9.33 7.06
C ILE A 27 1.15 10.18 7.22
N GLU A 28 1.14 11.14 8.14
CA GLU A 28 2.32 11.98 8.43
C GLU A 28 3.51 11.13 8.83
N ARG A 29 3.31 10.10 9.66
CA ARG A 29 4.35 9.15 10.04
C ARG A 29 4.88 8.33 8.85
N VAL A 30 4.02 7.96 7.91
CA VAL A 30 4.43 7.23 6.69
C VAL A 30 5.30 8.12 5.80
N LEU A 31 4.92 9.40 5.67
CA LEU A 31 5.64 10.38 4.86
C LEU A 31 6.94 10.88 5.48
N ASP A 32 7.12 10.75 6.79
CA ASP A 32 8.28 11.25 7.54
C ASP A 32 9.58 10.51 7.17
N ARG A 33 10.35 11.10 6.25
CA ARG A 33 11.64 10.58 5.76
C ARG A 33 12.81 10.78 6.73
N SER A 34 12.63 11.51 7.84
CA SER A 34 13.67 11.66 8.87
C SER A 34 13.92 10.35 9.61
N ILE A 35 12.90 9.47 9.66
CA ILE A 35 12.99 8.14 10.27
C ILE A 35 13.41 7.13 9.21
N ARG A 36 14.57 6.50 9.41
CA ARG A 36 15.01 5.37 8.58
C ARG A 36 14.35 4.09 9.05
N VAL A 37 13.69 3.39 8.12
CA VAL A 37 13.08 2.09 8.34
C VAL A 37 13.89 1.05 7.58
N ALA A 38 14.42 0.05 8.29
CA ALA A 38 15.11 -1.06 7.65
C ALA A 38 14.10 -2.04 7.04
N ALA A 39 14.24 -2.31 5.75
CA ALA A 39 13.41 -3.30 5.08
C ALA A 39 13.73 -4.71 5.61
N PRO A 40 12.73 -5.57 5.84
CA PRO A 40 12.92 -6.99 6.10
C PRO A 40 13.76 -7.66 5.00
N ALA A 41 14.53 -8.69 5.34
CA ALA A 41 15.45 -9.37 4.42
C ALA A 41 14.78 -9.84 3.11
N MET A 42 13.52 -10.27 3.18
CA MET A 42 12.75 -10.71 2.02
C MET A 42 12.40 -9.59 1.02
N LEU A 43 12.54 -8.32 1.42
CA LEU A 43 12.32 -7.14 0.59
C LEU A 43 13.63 -6.49 0.13
N HIS A 44 14.78 -7.12 0.40
CA HIS A 44 16.07 -6.62 -0.08
C HIS A 44 16.17 -6.80 -1.61
N PRO A 45 16.84 -5.86 -2.32
CA PRO A 45 17.03 -5.97 -3.76
C PRO A 45 17.73 -7.29 -4.14
N THR A 46 17.23 -7.96 -5.17
CA THR A 46 17.74 -9.27 -5.64
C THR A 46 18.63 -9.18 -6.87
N GLY A 47 19.02 -7.96 -7.28
CA GLY A 47 19.92 -7.73 -8.41
C GLY A 47 19.25 -7.65 -9.79
N ILE A 48 17.94 -7.35 -9.84
CA ILE A 48 17.26 -7.01 -11.11
C ILE A 48 17.72 -5.63 -11.60
N ASP A 49 17.72 -5.43 -12.93
CA ASP A 49 18.00 -4.13 -13.52
C ASP A 49 16.82 -3.15 -13.38
N ALA A 50 17.07 -1.88 -13.73
CA ALA A 50 16.10 -0.81 -13.57
C ALA A 50 14.84 -1.01 -14.44
N ASP A 51 14.99 -1.50 -15.66
CA ASP A 51 13.87 -1.71 -16.58
C ASP A 51 12.95 -2.84 -16.09
N ALA A 52 13.54 -3.95 -15.61
CA ALA A 52 12.82 -5.05 -15.01
C ALA A 52 12.12 -4.62 -13.70
N ALA A 53 12.78 -3.81 -12.87
CA ALA A 53 12.18 -3.25 -11.67
C ALA A 53 10.99 -2.33 -11.99
N TRP A 54 11.12 -1.52 -13.04
CA TRP A 54 10.04 -0.63 -13.50
C TRP A 54 8.84 -1.41 -14.01
N ALA A 55 9.05 -2.40 -14.88
CA ALA A 55 7.99 -3.27 -15.38
C ALA A 55 7.27 -4.03 -14.24
N ALA A 56 8.02 -4.50 -13.24
CA ALA A 56 7.44 -5.15 -12.05
C ALA A 56 6.56 -4.19 -11.24
N LEU A 57 6.97 -2.91 -11.09
CA LEU A 57 6.18 -1.87 -10.43
C LEU A 57 4.89 -1.56 -11.20
N GLU A 58 4.95 -1.47 -12.53
CA GLU A 58 3.76 -1.26 -13.37
C GLU A 58 2.76 -2.42 -13.23
N HIS A 59 3.26 -3.65 -13.28
CA HIS A 59 2.44 -4.85 -13.09
C HIS A 59 1.80 -4.88 -11.70
N ALA A 60 2.56 -4.56 -10.65
CA ALA A 60 2.05 -4.47 -9.28
C ALA A 60 0.97 -3.39 -9.15
N THR A 61 1.16 -2.23 -9.80
CA THR A 61 0.19 -1.13 -9.83
C THR A 61 -1.13 -1.57 -10.47
N ILE A 62 -1.07 -2.25 -11.62
CA ILE A 62 -2.25 -2.78 -12.30
C ILE A 62 -2.97 -3.81 -11.43
N ALA A 63 -2.22 -4.75 -10.84
CA ALA A 63 -2.79 -5.78 -9.97
C ALA A 63 -3.45 -5.17 -8.73
N PHE A 64 -2.81 -4.18 -8.11
CA PHE A 64 -3.36 -3.47 -6.95
C PHE A 64 -4.66 -2.74 -7.29
N ARG A 65 -4.67 -1.95 -8.38
CA ARG A 65 -5.88 -1.28 -8.87
C ARG A 65 -6.99 -2.28 -9.20
N GLY A 66 -6.65 -3.39 -9.85
CA GLY A 66 -7.59 -4.47 -10.13
C GLY A 66 -8.18 -5.07 -8.85
N ALA A 67 -7.37 -5.28 -7.81
CA ALA A 67 -7.86 -5.75 -6.51
C ALA A 67 -8.83 -4.76 -5.85
N VAL A 68 -8.54 -3.45 -5.93
CA VAL A 68 -9.42 -2.39 -5.41
C VAL A 68 -10.74 -2.37 -6.18
N THR A 69 -10.71 -2.37 -7.52
CA THR A 69 -11.93 -2.39 -8.34
C THR A 69 -12.76 -3.66 -8.12
N ASN A 70 -12.11 -4.82 -7.95
CA ASN A 70 -12.81 -6.07 -7.64
C ASN A 70 -13.47 -6.07 -6.25
N ALA A 71 -13.04 -5.19 -5.36
CA ALA A 71 -13.64 -5.00 -4.05
C ALA A 71 -14.81 -4.02 -4.06
N ASP A 72 -15.15 -3.45 -5.23
CA ASP A 72 -16.23 -2.47 -5.34
C ASP A 72 -17.55 -2.98 -4.74
N ALA A 73 -18.31 -2.01 -4.23
CA ALA A 73 -19.49 -2.15 -3.39
C ALA A 73 -19.28 -2.79 -2.01
N LEU A 74 -18.19 -3.47 -1.70
CA LEU A 74 -18.00 -4.10 -0.38
C LEU A 74 -17.64 -3.08 0.70
N ALA A 75 -18.02 -3.39 1.95
CA ALA A 75 -17.56 -2.65 3.13
C ALA A 75 -16.06 -2.89 3.39
N LEU A 76 -15.20 -2.06 2.78
CA LEU A 76 -13.74 -2.29 2.74
C LEU A 76 -13.08 -2.17 4.12
N GLY A 77 -13.74 -1.47 5.05
CA GLY A 77 -13.32 -1.39 6.45
C GLY A 77 -13.24 -2.75 7.15
N GLY A 78 -14.02 -3.75 6.71
CA GLY A 78 -14.02 -5.10 7.27
C GLY A 78 -13.00 -6.05 6.65
N ILE A 79 -12.33 -5.65 5.57
CA ILE A 79 -11.36 -6.50 4.85
C ILE A 79 -9.96 -6.19 5.39
N LEU A 80 -9.47 -7.05 6.30
CA LEU A 80 -8.19 -6.83 6.98
C LEU A 80 -7.04 -7.64 6.36
N HIS A 81 -5.90 -6.98 6.16
CA HIS A 81 -4.67 -7.61 5.70
C HIS A 81 -3.47 -7.13 6.53
N PRO A 82 -2.56 -8.04 6.96
CA PRO A 82 -1.44 -7.67 7.82
C PRO A 82 -0.40 -6.80 7.09
N HIS A 83 0.01 -5.70 7.73
CA HIS A 83 1.19 -4.91 7.37
C HIS A 83 2.35 -5.21 8.34
N PRO A 84 3.60 -5.37 7.86
CA PRO A 84 4.73 -5.79 8.69
C PRO A 84 5.02 -4.91 9.92
N PHE A 85 4.76 -3.61 9.84
CA PHE A 85 5.08 -2.65 10.91
C PHE A 85 3.85 -1.98 11.55
N LEU A 86 2.71 -1.98 10.86
CA LEU A 86 1.52 -1.22 11.27
C LEU A 86 0.43 -2.16 11.80
N GLY A 87 0.67 -3.47 11.79
CA GLY A 87 -0.32 -4.48 12.16
C GLY A 87 -1.40 -4.64 11.09
N PRO A 88 -2.56 -5.21 11.45
CA PRO A 88 -3.68 -5.36 10.53
C PRO A 88 -4.19 -4.00 10.05
N LEU A 89 -4.28 -3.82 8.74
CA LEU A 89 -4.89 -2.66 8.11
C LEU A 89 -6.13 -3.09 7.32
N SER A 90 -7.18 -2.27 7.35
CA SER A 90 -8.31 -2.42 6.44
C SER A 90 -7.92 -2.11 5.00
N LEU A 91 -8.72 -2.55 4.02
CA LEU A 91 -8.41 -2.28 2.62
C LEU A 91 -8.43 -0.76 2.32
N TYR A 92 -9.24 0.02 3.04
CA TYR A 92 -9.15 1.49 2.98
C TYR A 92 -7.80 2.03 3.47
N GLN A 93 -7.31 1.53 4.61
CA GLN A 93 -6.02 1.92 5.14
C GLN A 93 -4.86 1.46 4.23
N TRP A 94 -4.98 0.30 3.58
CA TRP A 94 -4.01 -0.14 2.57
C TRP A 94 -3.96 0.79 1.36
N ILE A 95 -5.11 1.25 0.85
CA ILE A 95 -5.15 2.23 -0.25
C ILE A 95 -4.44 3.52 0.14
N ALA A 96 -4.76 4.07 1.32
CA ALA A 96 -4.12 5.29 1.81
C ALA A 96 -2.61 5.09 2.06
N PHE A 97 -2.23 3.95 2.64
CA PHE A 97 -0.83 3.58 2.90
C PHE A 97 -0.02 3.50 1.61
N VAL A 98 -0.48 2.77 0.60
CA VAL A 98 0.24 2.58 -0.67
C VAL A 98 0.52 3.94 -1.32
N GLY A 99 -0.47 4.81 -1.42
CA GLY A 99 -0.28 6.15 -1.99
C GLY A 99 0.76 7.00 -1.23
N ALA A 100 0.69 7.02 0.11
CA ALA A 100 1.67 7.75 0.92
C ALA A 100 3.07 7.13 0.86
N HIS A 101 3.15 5.81 0.81
CA HIS A 101 4.40 5.05 0.75
C HIS A 101 5.12 5.26 -0.59
N GLU A 102 4.38 5.23 -1.70
CA GLU A 102 4.93 5.54 -3.03
C GLU A 102 5.39 7.01 -3.11
N ALA A 103 4.61 7.95 -2.57
CA ALA A 103 5.02 9.37 -2.51
C ALA A 103 6.33 9.56 -1.72
N ARG A 104 6.48 8.82 -0.61
CA ARG A 104 7.73 8.80 0.17
C ARG A 104 8.90 8.31 -0.69
N HIS A 105 8.74 7.20 -1.41
CA HIS A 105 9.81 6.66 -2.26
C HIS A 105 10.17 7.56 -3.43
N ALA A 106 9.18 8.18 -4.09
CA ALA A 106 9.43 9.15 -5.14
C ALA A 106 10.31 10.31 -4.64
N ALA A 107 10.02 10.84 -3.44
CA ALA A 107 10.84 11.88 -2.84
C ALA A 107 12.26 11.40 -2.50
N GLN A 108 12.42 10.16 -2.02
CA GLN A 108 13.75 9.57 -1.76
C GLN A 108 14.59 9.42 -3.03
N ILE A 109 13.97 9.05 -4.16
CA ILE A 109 14.66 8.97 -5.45
C ILE A 109 15.18 10.36 -5.87
N VAL A 110 14.36 11.40 -5.71
CA VAL A 110 14.78 12.78 -5.98
C VAL A 110 15.95 13.19 -5.08
N GLU A 111 15.88 12.90 -3.78
CA GLU A 111 16.95 13.18 -2.81
C GLU A 111 18.27 12.50 -3.19
N GLN A 112 18.21 11.25 -3.65
CA GLN A 112 19.40 10.51 -4.11
C GLN A 112 20.03 11.14 -5.35
N THR A 113 19.21 11.48 -6.36
CA THR A 113 19.71 12.11 -7.59
C THR A 113 20.36 13.46 -7.32
N MET A 114 19.78 14.27 -6.42
CA MET A 114 20.31 15.58 -6.04
C MET A 114 21.58 15.49 -5.18
N ALA A 115 21.74 14.43 -4.37
CA ALA A 115 22.94 14.22 -3.57
C ALA A 115 24.15 13.75 -4.39
N THR A 116 23.93 13.23 -5.60
CA THR A 116 24.95 12.74 -6.52
C THR A 116 25.33 13.72 -7.62
N ALA A 117 24.69 14.89 -7.68
CA ALA A 117 24.95 15.97 -8.64
C ALA A 117 25.88 17.03 -8.03
#